data_AF-A0AAE4CEE1-F1
#
_entry.id   AF-A0AAE4CEE1-F1
#
_cell.length_a   1.000
_cell.length_b   1.000
_cell.length_c   1.000
_cell.angle_alpha   90.00
_cell.angle_beta   90.00
_cell.angle_gamma   90.00
#
_symmetry.space_group_name_H-M   'P 1'
#
loop_
_entity.id
_entity.type
_entity.pdbx_description
1 polymer ?
#
loop_
_entity_poly.entity_id
_entity_poly.type
_entity_poly.pdbx_seq_one_letter_code
_entity_poly.pdbx_strand_id
1 'polypeptide(L)'
;MSERTVDVSMEAALATDESGHRPALVTLATRDWQLNIRATLEDLARLADIRAADRLSHRSLAVGTTAGAPVHWAASNGQASLLVGADDEAWDIAVLIPLSTVEELAQLARQEILEHED
;
A
#
# COMPACT_ATOMS: atom_id res chain seq x y z
N MET A 1 -15.17 15.39 -11.92
CA MET A 1 -15.45 14.47 -10.80
C MET A 1 -14.78 15.07 -9.58
N SER A 2 -15.48 15.20 -8.45
CA SER A 2 -14.83 15.68 -7.22
C SER A 2 -13.69 14.72 -6.89
N GLU A 3 -12.49 15.26 -6.67
CA GLU A 3 -11.36 14.48 -6.17
C GLU A 3 -11.81 13.87 -4.84
N ARG A 4 -11.94 12.54 -4.80
CA ARG A 4 -12.27 11.83 -3.57
C ARG A 4 -10.97 11.75 -2.78
N THR A 5 -10.84 12.59 -1.75
CA THR A 5 -9.72 12.52 -0.82
C THR A 5 -9.74 11.17 -0.13
N VAL A 6 -8.60 10.46 -0.19
CA VAL A 6 -8.36 9.23 0.56
C VAL A 6 -7.41 9.63 1.68
N ASP A 7 -7.89 9.50 2.91
CA ASP A 7 -7.10 9.73 4.11
C ASP A 7 -6.21 8.50 4.33
N VAL A 8 -4.94 8.75 4.68
CA VAL A 8 -3.95 7.71 4.99
C VAL A 8 -3.54 7.84 6.45
N SER A 9 -3.55 6.72 7.17
CA SER A 9 -2.83 6.60 8.44
C SER A 9 -2.00 5.33 8.47
N MET A 10 -0.90 5.37 9.24
CA MET A 10 0.01 4.24 9.42
C MET A 10 0.38 4.12 10.89
N GLU A 11 0.27 2.91 11.42
CA GLU A 11 0.67 2.57 12.79
C GLU A 11 1.75 1.48 12.72
N ALA A 12 2.99 1.86 12.99
CA ALA A 12 4.12 0.93 13.06
C ALA A 12 4.21 0.28 14.44
N ALA A 13 4.57 -1.01 14.46
CA ALA A 13 4.92 -1.70 15.69
C ALA A 13 6.28 -1.23 16.20
N LEU A 14 6.45 -1.20 17.53
CA LEU A 14 7.72 -0.84 18.16
C LEU A 14 8.81 -1.91 17.96
N ALA A 15 8.41 -3.18 17.83
CA ALA A 15 9.30 -4.31 17.67
C ALA A 15 9.23 -4.86 16.25
N THR A 16 10.35 -5.43 15.80
CA THR A 16 10.42 -6.21 14.56
C THR A 16 9.74 -7.56 14.73
N ASP A 17 9.31 -8.15 13.62
CA ASP A 17 8.90 -9.55 13.55
C ASP A 17 10.12 -10.50 13.58
N GLU A 18 9.86 -11.80 13.43
CA GLU A 18 10.90 -12.85 13.40
C GLU A 18 11.86 -12.74 12.21
N SER A 19 11.50 -11.98 11.17
CA SER A 19 12.33 -11.70 10.00
C SER A 19 13.15 -10.42 10.15
N GLY A 20 13.00 -9.71 11.27
CA GLY A 20 13.69 -8.43 11.50
C GLY A 20 13.03 -7.24 10.80
N HIS A 21 11.83 -7.40 10.25
CA HIS A 21 11.09 -6.31 9.61
C HIS A 21 10.10 -5.69 10.58
N ARG A 22 9.76 -4.41 10.43
CA ARG A 22 8.82 -3.73 11.33
C ARG A 22 7.38 -3.85 10.81
N PRO A 23 6.47 -4.58 11.48
CA PRO A 23 5.08 -4.64 11.08
C PRO A 23 4.40 -3.27 11.18
N ALA A 24 3.50 -2.97 10.26
CA ALA A 24 2.68 -1.77 10.25
C ALA A 24 1.23 -2.08 9.82
N LEU A 25 0.29 -1.32 10.37
CA LEU A 25 -1.09 -1.28 9.93
C LEU A 25 -1.33 0.03 9.19
N VAL A 26 -1.65 -0.07 7.90
CA VAL A 26 -2.07 1.06 7.07
C VAL A 26 -3.58 1.10 7.01
N THR A 27 -4.16 2.27 7.23
CA THR A 27 -5.58 2.52 6.99
C THR A 27 -5.73 3.50 5.83
N LEU A 28 -6.46 3.08 4.81
CA LEU A 28 -6.94 3.95 3.74
C LEU A 28 -8.44 4.16 3.96
N ALA A 29 -8.87 5.42 4.02
CA ALA A 29 -10.26 5.73 4.29
C ALA A 29 -10.81 6.85 3.41
N THR A 30 -12.09 6.74 3.10
CA THR A 30 -12.92 7.86 2.66
C THR A 30 -14.13 7.93 3.57
N ARG A 31 -15.03 8.89 3.32
CA ARG A 31 -16.33 8.94 4.01
C ARG A 31 -17.18 7.67 3.83
N ASP A 32 -16.98 6.91 2.75
CA ASP A 32 -17.87 5.83 2.32
C ASP A 32 -17.27 4.43 2.59
N TRP A 33 -15.96 4.32 2.76
CA TRP A 33 -15.27 3.03 2.92
C TRP A 33 -13.95 3.18 3.66
N GLN A 34 -13.50 2.07 4.26
CA GLN A 34 -12.19 1.93 4.88
C GLN A 34 -11.57 0.59 4.47
N LEU A 35 -10.26 0.59 4.22
CA LEU A 35 -9.48 -0.61 3.98
C LEU A 35 -8.24 -0.61 4.89
N ASN A 36 -8.07 -1.70 5.64
CA ASN A 36 -6.93 -1.90 6.52
C ASN A 36 -5.96 -2.89 5.88
N ILE A 37 -4.69 -2.52 5.76
CA ILE A 37 -3.65 -3.30 5.10
C ILE A 37 -2.53 -3.55 6.11
N ARG A 38 -2.19 -4.82 6.33
CA ARG A 38 -1.04 -5.23 7.15
C ARG A 38 0.14 -5.45 6.23
N ALA A 39 1.26 -4.79 6.50
CA ALA A 39 2.51 -4.93 5.76
C ALA A 39 3.68 -4.67 6.71
N THR A 40 4.91 -4.80 6.24
CA THR A 40 6.08 -4.27 6.95
C THR A 40 6.42 -2.87 6.43
N LEU A 41 7.13 -2.06 7.21
CA LEU A 41 7.60 -0.74 6.75
C LEU A 41 8.49 -0.86 5.51
N GLU A 42 9.32 -1.89 5.45
CA GLU A 42 10.21 -2.18 4.33
C GLU A 42 9.42 -2.51 3.07
N ASP A 43 8.33 -3.28 3.20
CA ASP A 43 7.42 -3.56 2.10
C ASP A 43 6.66 -2.31 1.63
N LEU A 44 6.20 -1.49 2.58
CA LEU A 44 5.53 -0.23 2.26
C LEU A 44 6.48 0.76 1.58
N ALA A 45 7.76 0.80 1.97
CA ALA A 45 8.77 1.65 1.34
C ALA A 45 9.04 1.29 -0.14
N ARG A 46 8.80 0.03 -0.53
CA ARG A 46 8.87 -0.43 -1.94
C ARG A 46 7.78 0.17 -2.81
N LEU A 47 6.68 0.67 -2.22
CA LEU A 47 5.63 1.37 -2.98
C LEU A 47 6.12 2.68 -3.62
N ALA A 48 7.30 3.18 -3.28
CA ALA A 48 7.92 4.29 -4.00
C ALA A 48 8.19 3.97 -5.48
N ASP A 49 8.29 2.69 -5.83
CA ASP A 49 8.46 2.22 -7.21
C ASP A 49 7.11 2.05 -7.95
N ILE A 50 5.99 2.48 -7.36
CA ILE A 50 4.64 2.30 -7.93
C ILE A 50 4.49 2.82 -9.36
N ARG A 51 5.22 3.89 -9.73
CA ARG A 51 5.20 4.42 -11.10
C ARG A 51 5.77 3.46 -12.15
N ALA A 52 6.64 2.54 -11.74
CA ALA A 52 7.20 1.50 -12.60
C ALA A 52 6.33 0.23 -12.64
N ALA A 53 5.36 0.10 -11.73
CA ALA A 53 4.41 -1.00 -11.68
C ALA A 53 3.22 -0.72 -12.61
N ASP A 54 3.44 -0.88 -13.91
CA ASP A 54 2.40 -0.68 -14.93
C ASP A 54 1.52 -1.94 -15.09
N ARG A 55 0.21 -1.75 -14.86
CA ARG A 55 -0.80 -2.80 -15.05
C ARG A 55 -0.84 -3.33 -16.49
N LEU A 56 -0.64 -2.47 -17.49
CA LEU A 56 -0.67 -2.88 -18.91
C LEU A 56 0.52 -3.80 -19.27
N SER A 57 1.57 -3.74 -18.47
CA SER A 57 2.76 -4.58 -18.59
C SER A 57 2.74 -5.79 -17.65
N HIS A 58 1.60 -6.08 -17.00
CA HIS A 58 1.47 -7.12 -15.95
C HIS A 58 2.52 -6.96 -14.83
N ARG A 59 2.78 -5.71 -14.44
CA ARG A 59 3.70 -5.38 -13.35
C ARG A 59 2.89 -4.82 -12.20
N SER A 60 2.78 -5.60 -11.13
CA SER A 60 2.25 -5.17 -9.85
C SER A 60 3.30 -5.34 -8.75
N LEU A 61 3.13 -4.59 -7.67
CA LEU A 61 3.87 -4.77 -6.43
C LEU A 61 2.96 -5.56 -5.46
N ALA A 62 3.36 -6.77 -5.09
CA ALA A 62 2.73 -7.50 -4.00
C ALA A 62 3.22 -6.91 -2.67
N VAL A 63 2.37 -6.12 -2.00
CA VAL A 63 2.70 -5.42 -0.75
C VAL A 63 1.50 -5.50 0.18
N GLY A 64 1.66 -6.26 1.26
CA GLY A 64 0.72 -6.37 2.34
C GLY A 64 -0.44 -7.33 2.12
N THR A 65 -1.30 -7.40 3.13
CA THR A 65 -2.47 -8.26 3.18
C THR A 65 -3.66 -7.53 3.80
N THR A 66 -4.87 -7.85 3.36
CA THR A 66 -6.12 -7.35 3.94
C THR A 66 -7.16 -8.46 3.96
N ALA A 67 -7.90 -8.58 5.06
CA ALA A 67 -8.87 -9.67 5.27
C ALA A 67 -8.31 -11.09 5.00
N GLY A 68 -7.00 -11.29 5.19
CA GLY A 68 -6.31 -12.56 4.94
C GLY A 68 -5.89 -12.81 3.50
N ALA A 69 -6.18 -11.89 2.57
CA ALA A 69 -5.78 -11.98 1.17
C ALA A 69 -4.61 -11.01 0.84
N PRO A 70 -3.72 -11.38 -0.09
CA PRO A 70 -2.68 -10.48 -0.60
C PRO A 70 -3.23 -9.21 -1.24
N VAL A 71 -2.47 -8.12 -1.17
CA VAL A 71 -2.75 -6.86 -1.87
C VAL A 71 -1.68 -6.61 -2.93
N HIS A 72 -2.14 -6.40 -4.17
CA HIS A 72 -1.31 -6.09 -5.32
C HIS A 72 -1.58 -4.67 -5.79
N TRP A 73 -0.51 -3.91 -6.02
CA TRP A 73 -0.57 -2.50 -6.38
C TRP A 73 -0.07 -2.30 -7.80
N ALA A 74 -0.84 -1.58 -8.61
CA ALA A 74 -0.42 -1.22 -9.97
C ALA A 74 -0.85 0.21 -10.30
N ALA A 75 -0.02 0.94 -11.04
CA ALA A 75 -0.31 2.27 -11.52
C ALA A 75 -0.86 2.26 -12.94
N SER A 76 -1.81 3.15 -13.21
CA SER A 76 -2.24 3.50 -14.56
C SER A 76 -2.88 4.88 -14.55
N ASN A 77 -2.57 5.72 -15.54
CA ASN A 77 -3.23 7.01 -15.77
C ASN A 77 -3.32 7.92 -14.52
N GLY A 78 -2.27 7.96 -13.70
CA GLY A 78 -2.23 8.79 -12.48
C GLY A 78 -3.08 8.27 -11.31
N GLN A 79 -3.57 7.03 -11.40
CA GLN A 79 -4.25 6.31 -10.33
C GLN A 79 -3.45 5.06 -9.96
N ALA A 80 -3.60 4.62 -8.73
CA ALA A 80 -3.18 3.30 -8.29
C ALA A 80 -4.41 2.41 -8.09
N SER A 81 -4.31 1.18 -8.59
CA SER A 81 -5.26 0.12 -8.31
C SER A 81 -4.69 -0.76 -7.21
N LEU A 82 -5.45 -0.92 -6.13
CA LEU A 82 -5.23 -1.92 -5.09
C LEU A 82 -6.12 -3.12 -5.40
N LEU A 83 -5.51 -4.27 -5.63
CA LEU A 83 -6.19 -5.50 -6.01
C LEU A 83 -6.02 -6.49 -4.87
N VAL A 84 -7.15 -6.88 -4.27
CA VAL A 84 -7.17 -7.84 -3.16
C VAL A 84 -7.61 -9.19 -3.71
N GLY A 85 -6.74 -10.19 -3.59
CA GLY A 85 -7.02 -11.53 -4.06
C GLY A 85 -5.75 -12.35 -4.29
N ALA A 86 -5.89 -13.47 -4.98
CA ALA A 86 -4.80 -14.42 -5.17
C ALA A 86 -3.61 -13.81 -5.93
N ASP A 87 -3.89 -13.03 -6.97
CA ASP A 87 -2.91 -12.33 -7.80
C ASP A 87 -3.52 -11.04 -8.41
N ASP A 88 -2.76 -10.36 -9.28
CA ASP A 88 -3.17 -9.12 -9.94
C ASP A 88 -4.11 -9.31 -11.16
N GLU A 89 -4.40 -10.56 -11.53
CA GLU A 89 -5.34 -10.94 -12.59
C GLU A 89 -6.65 -11.53 -12.03
N ALA A 90 -6.58 -12.25 -10.91
CA ALA A 90 -7.64 -12.97 -10.22
C ALA A 90 -7.92 -12.38 -8.83
N TRP A 91 -8.42 -11.14 -8.83
CA TRP A 91 -8.76 -10.39 -7.62
C TRP A 91 -10.27 -10.41 -7.33
N ASP A 92 -10.61 -10.38 -6.04
CA ASP A 92 -11.99 -10.32 -5.53
C ASP A 92 -12.48 -8.87 -5.37
N ILE A 93 -11.57 -7.96 -5.01
CA ILE A 93 -11.84 -6.54 -4.77
C ILE A 93 -10.79 -5.69 -5.48
N ALA A 94 -11.24 -4.60 -6.12
CA ALA A 94 -10.38 -3.56 -6.65
C ALA A 94 -10.78 -2.19 -6.10
N VAL A 95 -9.81 -1.45 -5.57
CA VAL A 95 -9.98 -0.06 -5.13
C VAL A 95 -9.06 0.82 -5.95
N LEU A 96 -9.60 1.92 -6.50
CA LEU A 96 -8.82 2.93 -7.18
C LEU A 96 -8.63 4.14 -6.27
N ILE A 97 -7.37 4.57 -6.13
CA ILE A 97 -6.99 5.75 -5.37
C ILE A 97 -6.04 6.64 -6.18
N PRO A 98 -5.89 7.92 -5.83
CA PRO A 98 -4.87 8.78 -6.40
C PRO A 98 -3.48 8.18 -6.23
N LEU A 99 -2.64 8.26 -7.27
CA LEU A 99 -1.27 7.77 -7.19
C LEU A 99 -0.45 8.49 -6.10
N SER A 100 -0.74 9.77 -5.88
CA SER A 100 -0.13 10.58 -4.81
C SER A 100 -0.37 10.01 -3.42
N THR A 101 -1.50 9.35 -3.18
CA THR A 101 -1.80 8.68 -1.91
C THR A 101 -0.82 7.52 -1.65
N VAL A 102 -0.43 6.79 -2.70
CA VAL A 102 0.57 5.71 -2.59
C VAL A 102 1.97 6.27 -2.37
N GLU A 103 2.30 7.37 -3.05
CA GLU A 103 3.59 8.06 -2.88
C GLU A 103 3.75 8.61 -1.47
N GLU A 104 2.69 9.20 -0.90
CA GLU A 104 2.64 9.64 0.50
C GLU A 104 2.89 8.48 1.46
N LEU A 105 2.18 7.35 1.27
CA LEU A 105 2.35 6.16 2.09
C LEU A 105 3.81 5.63 2.05
N ALA A 106 4.40 5.55 0.86
CA ALA A 106 5.78 5.11 0.70
C ALA A 106 6.76 6.05 1.41
N GLN A 107 6.50 7.36 1.36
CA GLN A 107 7.32 8.36 2.04
C GLN A 107 7.20 8.27 3.56
N LEU A 108 5.99 8.09 4.09
CA LEU A 108 5.76 7.88 5.52
C LEU A 108 6.53 6.65 6.02
N ALA A 109 6.47 5.53 5.29
CA ALA A 109 7.19 4.31 5.64
C ALA A 109 8.71 4.53 5.68
N ARG A 110 9.27 5.25 4.71
CA ARG A 110 10.71 5.59 4.69
C ARG A 110 11.12 6.49 5.83
N GLN A 111 10.30 7.48 6.19
CA GLN A 111 10.57 8.36 7.33
C GLN A 111 10.58 7.57 8.64
N GLU A 112 9.58 6.71 8.84
CA GLU A 112 9.47 5.87 10.03
C GLU A 112 10.68 4.94 10.19
N ILE A 113 11.21 4.39 9.09
CA ILE A 113 12.46 3.60 9.09
C ILE A 113 13.64 4.47 9.54
N LEU A 114 13.83 5.63 8.91
CA LEU A 114 14.97 6.53 9.20
C LEU A 114 14.97 7.06 10.64
N GLU A 115 13.80 7.32 11.23
CA GLU A 115 13.68 7.79 12.61
C GLU A 115 14.06 6.72 13.66
N HIS A 116 14.14 5.45 13.24
CA HIS A 116 14.41 4.31 14.10
C HIS A 116 15.60 3.46 13.63
N GLU A 117 16.42 3.99 12.70
CA GLU A 117 17.76 3.48 12.41
C GLU A 117 18.76 4.10 13.41
N ASP A 118 19.22 3.30 14.37
CA ASP A 118 20.33 3.63 15.29
C ASP A 118 21.71 3.34 14.66
#